data_AF-A0A2R7PBK2-F1
#
_entry.id   AF-A0A2R7PBK2-F1
#
_cell.length_a   1.000
_cell.length_b   1.000
_cell.length_c   1.000
_cell.angle_alpha   90.00
_cell.angle_beta   90.00
_cell.angle_gamma   90.00
#
_symmetry.space_group_name_H-M   'P 1'
#
loop_
_entity.id
_entity.type
_entity.pdbx_description
1 polymer ?
#
loop_
_entity_poly.entity_id
_entity_poly.type
_entity_poly.pdbx_seq_one_letter_code
_entity_poly.pdbx_strand_id
1 'polypeptide(L)'
;MDMQYQLKAGSYYLYDMREAPSAVTGERRFKLKTDTVAIAFDVHTGEVHQHGSPTRIQSWANNTRRRLRAAGAQDVANDIVVVSGPLPVDELNKCLWVRGYVRRMFSRLATLPHGKLQRPSEPFRKAA
;
A
#
# COMPACT_ATOMS: atom_id res chain seq x y z
N MET A 1 -0.03 -3.09 -12.47
CA MET A 1 1.08 -3.69 -11.69
C MET A 1 0.54 -4.89 -10.96
N ASP A 2 1.24 -6.03 -10.94
CA ASP A 2 0.83 -7.19 -10.14
C ASP A 2 1.71 -7.31 -8.90
N MET A 3 1.60 -6.29 -8.04
CA MET A 3 2.37 -6.22 -6.80
C MET A 3 1.59 -6.88 -5.66
N GLN A 4 2.32 -7.56 -4.77
CA GLN A 4 1.75 -8.22 -3.61
C GLN A 4 2.63 -8.04 -2.37
N TYR A 5 2.03 -7.58 -1.28
CA TYR A 5 2.63 -7.58 0.04
C TYR A 5 2.52 -8.96 0.69
N GLN A 6 3.59 -9.36 1.39
CA GLN A 6 3.62 -10.51 2.29
C GLN A 6 4.26 -10.10 3.61
N LEU A 7 3.76 -10.62 4.72
CA LEU A 7 4.35 -10.40 6.05
C LEU A 7 5.22 -11.60 6.40
N LYS A 8 6.52 -11.37 6.63
CA LYS A 8 7.48 -12.41 7.04
C LYS A 8 8.30 -11.90 8.22
N ALA A 9 8.36 -12.68 9.29
CA ALA A 9 9.12 -12.35 10.51
C ALA A 9 8.88 -10.91 11.02
N GLY A 10 7.65 -10.40 10.92
CA GLY A 10 7.28 -9.06 11.40
C GLY A 10 7.61 -7.89 10.46
N SER A 11 8.16 -8.14 9.27
CA SER A 11 8.36 -7.12 8.23
C SER A 11 7.52 -7.40 6.98
N TYR A 12 7.05 -6.34 6.33
CA TYR A 12 6.35 -6.41 5.06
C TYR A 12 7.36 -6.47 3.92
N TYR A 13 7.13 -7.41 3.01
CA TYR A 13 7.88 -7.61 1.78
C TYR A 13 6.95 -7.36 0.59
N LEU A 14 7.37 -6.52 -0.34
CA LEU A 14 6.65 -6.27 -1.59
C LEU A 14 7.29 -7.10 -2.70
N TYR A 15 6.50 -7.93 -3.36
CA TYR A 15 6.91 -8.72 -4.51
C TYR A 15 6.21 -8.24 -5.77
N ASP A 16 6.89 -8.38 -6.91
CA ASP A 16 6.25 -8.31 -8.22
C ASP A 16 5.94 -9.73 -8.68
N MET A 17 4.65 -10.04 -8.81
CA MET A 17 4.20 -11.38 -9.17
C MET A 17 4.45 -11.72 -10.64
N ARG A 18 4.78 -10.72 -11.47
CA ARG A 18 5.21 -10.92 -12.86
C ARG A 18 6.65 -11.41 -12.98
N GLU A 19 7.50 -11.08 -12.01
CA GLU A 19 8.90 -11.50 -12.02
C GLU A 19 9.00 -12.98 -11.64
N ALA A 20 9.53 -13.80 -12.55
CA ALA A 20 9.77 -15.21 -12.28
C ALA A 20 10.73 -15.36 -11.08
N PRO A 21 10.55 -16.39 -10.23
CA PRO A 21 11.54 -16.72 -9.23
C PRO A 21 12.91 -16.96 -9.87
N SER A 22 13.98 -16.65 -9.13
CA SER A 22 15.35 -16.90 -9.56
C SER A 22 15.53 -18.38 -9.95
N ALA A 23 16.09 -18.65 -11.12
CA ALA A 23 16.36 -20.02 -11.56
C ALA A 23 17.43 -20.73 -10.71
N VAL A 24 18.28 -19.97 -10.01
CA VAL A 24 19.38 -20.49 -9.19
C VAL A 24 18.94 -20.75 -7.75
N THR A 25 18.18 -19.83 -7.15
CA THR A 25 17.79 -19.90 -5.74
C THR A 25 16.33 -20.29 -5.52
N GLY A 26 15.50 -20.29 -6.56
CA GLY A 26 14.05 -20.50 -6.47
C GLY A 26 13.28 -19.36 -5.80
N GLU A 27 13.96 -18.32 -5.31
CA GLU A 27 13.34 -17.22 -4.57
C GLU A 27 12.97 -16.04 -5.47
N ARG A 28 11.83 -15.39 -5.17
CA ARG A 28 11.46 -14.11 -5.81
C ARG A 28 12.19 -12.96 -5.14
N ARG A 29 12.72 -12.04 -5.95
CA ARG A 29 13.33 -10.80 -5.45
C ARG A 29 12.24 -9.88 -4.90
N PHE A 30 12.41 -9.41 -3.67
CA PHE A 30 11.52 -8.40 -3.10
C PHE A 30 11.95 -6.99 -3.59
N LYS A 31 10.97 -6.14 -3.91
CA LYS A 31 11.18 -4.74 -4.30
C LYS A 31 11.30 -3.80 -3.09
N LEU A 32 10.70 -4.18 -1.97
CA LEU A 32 10.71 -3.41 -0.74
C LEU A 32 10.64 -4.34 0.47
N LYS A 33 11.42 -4.05 1.50
CA LYS A 33 11.26 -4.58 2.86
C LYS A 33 11.05 -3.41 3.81
N THR A 34 10.00 -3.45 4.63
CA THR A 34 9.73 -2.38 5.61
C THR A 34 8.89 -2.89 6.78
N ASP A 35 9.04 -2.29 7.96
CA ASP A 35 8.31 -2.73 9.15
C ASP A 35 6.86 -2.28 9.16
N THR A 36 6.54 -1.15 8.52
CA THR A 36 5.17 -0.65 8.38
C THR A 36 4.98 -0.16 6.96
N VAL A 37 3.74 -0.18 6.49
CA VAL A 37 3.41 0.27 5.13
C VAL A 37 2.55 1.52 5.23
N ALA A 38 2.82 2.46 4.33
CA ALA A 38 1.96 3.60 4.08
C ALA A 38 1.39 3.54 2.67
N ILE A 39 0.16 4.03 2.52
CA ILE A 39 -0.54 4.19 1.25
C ILE A 39 -0.98 5.65 1.15
N ALA A 40 -0.60 6.30 0.04
CA ALA A 40 -1.08 7.60 -0.35
C ALA A 40 -2.12 7.46 -1.46
N PHE A 41 -3.29 8.08 -1.25
CA PHE A 41 -4.43 7.97 -2.15
C PHE A 41 -5.26 9.25 -2.13
N ASP A 42 -6.12 9.40 -3.14
CA ASP A 42 -7.12 10.46 -3.21
C ASP A 42 -8.37 10.09 -2.41
N VAL A 43 -8.81 10.97 -1.51
CA VAL A 43 -9.90 10.68 -0.58
C VAL A 43 -11.28 10.53 -1.25
N HIS A 44 -11.50 11.15 -2.40
CA HIS A 44 -12.78 11.15 -3.09
C HIS A 44 -12.92 9.96 -4.03
N THR A 45 -11.89 9.71 -4.85
CA THR A 45 -11.85 8.65 -5.85
C THR A 45 -11.36 7.32 -5.25
N GLY A 46 -10.57 7.37 -4.18
CA GLY A 46 -9.85 6.21 -3.66
C GLY A 46 -8.76 5.71 -4.61
N GLU A 47 -8.28 6.56 -5.53
CA GLU A 47 -7.15 6.23 -6.39
C GLU A 47 -5.87 6.21 -5.57
N VAL A 48 -5.15 5.08 -5.61
CA VAL A 48 -3.85 4.95 -4.96
C VAL A 48 -2.78 5.57 -5.86
N HIS A 49 -2.08 6.58 -5.35
CA HIS A 49 -0.97 7.21 -6.06
C HIS A 49 0.36 6.54 -5.77
N GLN A 50 0.62 6.24 -4.49
CA GLN A 50 1.89 5.68 -4.03
C GLN A 50 1.71 4.81 -2.80
N HIS A 51 2.59 3.82 -2.62
CA HIS A 51 2.64 3.00 -1.41
C HIS A 51 4.08 2.55 -1.13
N GLY A 52 4.41 2.29 0.12
CA GLY A 52 5.78 1.92 0.51
C GLY A 52 6.11 2.22 1.96
N SER A 53 7.38 2.50 2.24
CA SER A 53 7.81 2.89 3.59
C SER A 53 7.21 4.26 3.98
N PRO A 54 6.72 4.44 5.22
CA PRO A 54 6.06 5.67 5.63
C PRO A 54 6.86 6.93 5.34
N THR A 55 8.17 6.92 5.62
CA THR A 55 9.05 8.07 5.37
C THR A 55 9.08 8.47 3.90
N ARG A 56 9.17 7.50 2.98
CA ARG A 56 9.19 7.77 1.53
C ARG A 56 7.86 8.33 1.05
N ILE A 57 6.76 7.75 1.52
CA ILE A 57 5.42 8.14 1.10
C ILE A 57 5.03 9.51 1.66
N GLN A 58 5.40 9.81 2.90
CA GLN A 58 5.19 11.12 3.49
C GLN A 58 6.00 12.20 2.76
N SER A 59 7.27 11.93 2.45
CA SER A 59 8.12 12.83 1.67
C SER A 59 7.54 13.09 0.27
N TRP A 60 7.10 12.04 -0.41
CA TRP A 60 6.42 12.15 -1.70
C TRP A 60 5.14 13.00 -1.58
N ALA A 61 4.28 12.73 -0.59
CA ALA A 61 3.03 13.45 -0.42
C ALA A 61 3.26 14.94 -0.16
N ASN A 62 4.22 15.29 0.71
CA ASN A 62 4.55 16.68 1.01
C ASN A 62 5.02 17.44 -0.24
N ASN A 63 5.92 16.83 -1.03
CA ASN A 63 6.41 17.43 -2.26
C ASN A 63 5.31 17.56 -3.33
N THR A 64 4.47 16.54 -3.48
CA THR A 64 3.35 16.56 -4.44
C THR A 64 2.32 17.62 -4.08
N ARG A 65 1.91 17.70 -2.81
CA ARG A 65 0.98 18.73 -2.33
C ARG A 65 1.55 20.14 -2.55
N ARG A 66 2.84 20.35 -2.26
CA ARG A 66 3.52 21.63 -2.50
C ARG A 66 3.47 22.01 -3.99
N ARG A 67 3.78 21.07 -4.88
CA ARG A 67 3.75 21.29 -6.34
C ARG A 67 2.34 21.61 -6.85
N LEU A 68 1.33 20.88 -6.39
CA LEU A 68 -0.07 21.09 -6.77
C LEU A 68 -0.58 22.47 -6.33
N ARG A 69 -0.26 22.88 -5.10
CA ARG A 69 -0.59 24.23 -4.61
C ARG A 69 0.08 25.33 -5.42
N ALA A 70 1.36 25.15 -5.78
CA ALA A 70 2.08 26.08 -6.64
C ALA A 70 1.45 26.19 -8.05
N ALA A 71 0.81 25.12 -8.53
CA ALA A 71 0.09 25.09 -9.80
C ALA A 71 -1.37 25.59 -9.70
N GLY A 72 -1.81 26.08 -8.54
CA GLY A 72 -3.19 26.54 -8.30
C GLY A 72 -4.22 25.42 -8.05
N ALA A 73 -3.80 24.15 -8.06
CA ALA A 73 -4.66 22.99 -7.80
C ALA A 73 -4.74 22.67 -6.29
N GLN A 74 -5.27 23.61 -5.51
CA GLN A 74 -5.30 23.50 -4.05
C GLN A 74 -6.21 22.37 -3.56
N ASP A 75 -7.36 22.17 -4.18
CA ASP A 75 -8.33 21.14 -3.78
C ASP A 75 -7.71 19.74 -3.94
N VAL A 76 -7.14 19.44 -5.10
CA VAL A 76 -6.44 18.18 -5.38
C VAL A 76 -5.28 17.93 -4.39
N ALA A 77 -4.58 18.99 -3.96
CA ALA A 77 -3.53 18.84 -2.95
C ALA A 77 -4.08 18.45 -1.58
N ASN A 78 -5.27 18.95 -1.22
CA ASN A 78 -5.92 18.65 0.05
C ASN A 78 -6.54 17.24 0.05
N ASP A 79 -6.93 16.74 -1.12
CA ASP A 79 -7.56 15.42 -1.28
C ASP A 79 -6.57 14.26 -1.16
N ILE A 80 -5.28 14.51 -1.32
CA ILE A 80 -4.23 13.50 -1.08
C ILE A 80 -4.18 13.19 0.41
N VAL A 81 -4.47 11.95 0.79
CA VAL A 81 -4.38 11.43 2.15
C VAL A 81 -3.30 10.34 2.22
N VAL A 82 -2.57 10.30 3.34
CA VAL A 82 -1.58 9.24 3.63
C VAL A 82 -2.04 8.50 4.88
N VAL A 83 -2.18 7.18 4.77
CA VAL A 83 -2.47 6.30 5.90
C VAL A 83 -1.27 5.38 6.10
N SER A 84 -0.79 5.27 7.33
CA SER A 84 0.30 4.39 7.71
C SER A 84 -0.03 3.61 8.98
N GLY A 85 0.52 2.41 9.11
CA GLY A 85 0.36 1.62 10.33
C GLY A 85 0.66 0.13 10.13
N PRO A 86 0.47 -0.68 11.18
CA PRO A 86 0.47 -2.13 11.10
C PRO A 86 -0.84 -2.62 10.46
N LEU A 87 -0.99 -2.35 9.16
CA LEU A 87 -2.16 -2.70 8.37
C LEU A 87 -2.17 -4.19 8.00
N PRO A 88 -3.31 -4.90 8.11
CA PRO A 88 -3.40 -6.29 7.67
C PRO A 88 -2.97 -6.45 6.20
N VAL A 89 -2.20 -7.50 5.91
CA VAL A 89 -1.69 -7.77 4.56
C VAL A 89 -2.82 -7.91 3.54
N ASP A 90 -3.93 -8.52 3.94
CA ASP A 90 -5.10 -8.70 3.08
C ASP A 90 -5.72 -7.35 2.68
N GLU A 91 -5.82 -6.42 3.63
CA GLU A 91 -6.33 -5.07 3.37
C GLU A 91 -5.37 -4.27 2.49
N LEU A 92 -4.05 -4.38 2.72
CA LEU A 92 -3.03 -3.77 1.87
C LEU A 92 -3.14 -4.27 0.42
N ASN A 93 -3.23 -5.59 0.22
CA ASN A 93 -3.33 -6.18 -1.12
C ASN A 93 -4.65 -5.83 -1.80
N LYS A 94 -5.77 -5.81 -1.08
CA LYS A 94 -7.06 -5.32 -1.63
C LYS A 94 -6.98 -3.87 -2.07
N CYS A 95 -6.27 -3.00 -1.33
CA CYS A 95 -6.03 -1.61 -1.75
C CYS A 95 -5.24 -1.52 -3.07
N LEU A 96 -4.35 -2.47 -3.35
CA LEU A 96 -3.57 -2.50 -4.60
C LEU A 96 -4.35 -3.10 -5.77
N TRP A 97 -5.23 -4.07 -5.51
CA TRP A 97 -5.91 -4.83 -6.56
C TRP A 97 -7.28 -4.27 -6.93
N VAL A 98 -7.99 -3.69 -5.96
CA VAL A 98 -9.35 -3.19 -6.16
C VAL A 98 -9.32 -1.66 -6.14
N ARG A 99 -9.59 -1.05 -7.29
CA ARG A 99 -9.67 0.41 -7.43
C ARG A 99 -10.70 0.98 -6.45
N GLY A 100 -10.34 2.04 -5.74
CA GLY A 100 -11.23 2.70 -4.78
C GLY A 100 -11.38 2.00 -3.42
N TYR A 101 -10.84 0.78 -3.25
CA TYR A 101 -11.01 0.03 -2.00
C TYR A 101 -10.39 0.73 -0.79
N VAL A 102 -9.26 1.41 -0.98
CA VAL A 102 -8.55 2.15 0.07
C VAL A 102 -9.45 3.20 0.75
N ARG A 103 -10.39 3.81 0.01
CA ARG A 103 -11.37 4.75 0.58
C ARG A 103 -12.30 4.03 1.56
N ARG A 104 -12.83 2.86 1.19
CA ARG A 104 -13.66 2.03 2.07
C ARG A 104 -12.88 1.50 3.26
N MET A 105 -11.60 1.15 3.06
CA MET A 105 -10.70 0.76 4.15
C MET A 105 -10.49 1.93 5.12
N PHE A 106 -10.26 3.14 4.60
CA PHE A 106 -10.04 4.34 5.40
C PHE A 106 -11.23 4.68 6.30
N SER A 107 -12.46 4.61 5.79
CA SER A 107 -13.67 4.87 6.60
C SER A 107 -13.85 3.89 7.76
N ARG A 108 -13.27 2.68 7.68
CA ARG A 108 -13.35 1.65 8.72
C ARG A 108 -12.04 1.45 9.47
N LEU A 109 -11.07 2.34 9.30
CA LEU A 109 -9.71 2.19 9.83
C LEU A 109 -9.73 1.88 11.33
N ALA A 110 -10.55 2.59 12.10
CA ALA A 110 -10.69 2.38 13.55
C ALA A 110 -11.19 0.97 13.95
N THR A 111 -11.95 0.32 13.07
CA THR A 111 -12.50 -1.04 13.32
C THR A 111 -11.64 -2.15 12.75
N LEU A 112 -10.59 -1.82 11.98
CA LEU A 112 -9.71 -2.84 11.46
C LEU A 112 -8.93 -3.47 12.62
N PRO A 113 -8.71 -4.80 12.57
CA PRO A 113 -7.81 -5.42 13.52
C PRO A 113 -6.42 -4.86 13.22
N HIS A 114 -5.89 -4.08 14.16
CA HIS A 114 -4.56 -3.51 14.06
C HIS A 114 -3.55 -4.52 14.58
N GLY A 115 -2.46 -4.74 13.84
CA GLY A 115 -1.36 -5.56 14.34
C GLY A 115 -0.86 -6.60 13.35
N LYS A 116 0.45 -6.83 13.42
CA LYS A 116 1.21 -7.79 12.61
C LYS A 116 0.99 -9.26 13.00
N LEU A 117 0.17 -9.52 14.01
CA LEU A 117 -0.03 -10.85 14.59
C LEU A 117 -1.24 -11.60 14.05
N GLN A 118 -1.92 -11.07 13.02
CA GLN A 118 -3.01 -11.80 12.40
C GLN A 118 -2.47 -13.00 11.62
N ARG A 119 -3.06 -14.18 11.88
CA ARG A 119 -2.89 -15.35 11.02
C ARG A 119 -3.20 -14.92 9.58
N PRO A 120 -2.36 -15.26 8.59
CA PRO A 120 -2.73 -15.03 7.22
C PRO A 120 -4.05 -15.76 6.97
N SER A 121 -5.13 -15.02 6.71
CA SER A 121 -6.28 -15.62 6.04
C SER A 121 -5.78 -16.20 4.71
N GLU A 122 -6.31 -17.36 4.33
CA GLU A 122 -5.88 -18.14 3.16
C GLU A 122 -5.51 -17.24 1.97
N PRO A 123 -4.44 -17.59 1.23
CA PRO A 123 -3.94 -16.74 0.16
C PRO A 123 -5.06 -16.45 -0.83
N PHE A 124 -5.53 -15.20 -0.84
CA PHE A 124 -6.51 -14.72 -1.80
C PHE A 124 -5.86 -14.81 -3.18
N ARG A 125 -6.06 -15.94 -3.87
CA ARG A 125 -5.65 -16.13 -5.26
C ARG A 125 -6.56 -15.25 -6.10
N LYS A 126 -5.98 -14.32 -6.87
CA LYS A 126 -6.69 -13.71 -7.99
C LYS A 126 -7.24 -14.86 -8.86
N ALA A 127 -8.56 -14.91 -9.02
CA ALA A 127 -9.15 -15.74 -10.06
C ALA A 127 -8.59 -15.25 -11.40
N ALA A 128 -7.99 -16.19 -12.14
CA ALA A 128 -7.37 -15.98 -13.44
C ALA A 128 -8.42 -15.63 -14.50
#